data_AF-A0A840A990-F1
#
_entry.id   AF-A0A840A990-F1
#
_cell.length_a   1.000
_cell.length_b   1.000
_cell.length_c   1.000
_cell.angle_alpha   90.00
_cell.angle_beta   90.00
_cell.angle_gamma   90.00
#
_symmetry.space_group_name_H-M   'P 1'
#
loop_
_entity.id
_entity.type
_entity.pdbx_description
1 polymer ?
#
loop_
_entity_poly.entity_id
_entity_poly.type
_entity_poly.pdbx_seq_one_letter_code
_entity_poly.pdbx_strand_id
1 'polypeptide(L)' 'MDVQMRVLLRLFQWFRRPPSRQHLWIIGATVAVAVVIALVEWGFGWPDALTVDRGPRVIRQ' A
#
# COMPACT_ATOMS: atom_id res chain seq x y z
N MET A 1 8.78 28.14 1.49
CA MET A 1 8.78 26.84 2.18
C MET A 1 8.64 25.74 1.15
N ASP A 2 9.74 25.16 0.70
CA ASP A 2 9.74 24.12 -0.32
C ASP A 2 8.94 22.88 0.10
N VAL A 3 8.40 22.15 -0.89
CA VAL A 3 7.59 20.93 -0.67
C VAL A 3 8.38 19.90 0.13
N GLN A 4 9.67 19.75 -0.16
CA GLN A 4 10.57 18.81 0.53
C GLN A 4 10.66 19.12 2.02
N MET A 5 10.84 20.39 2.38
CA MET A 5 10.93 20.82 3.77
C MET A 5 9.63 20.53 4.54
N ARG A 6 8.47 20.70 3.89
CA ARG A 6 7.16 20.39 4.49
C ARG A 6 6.99 18.90 4.76
N VAL A 7 7.41 18.03 3.85
CA VAL A 7 7.31 16.57 4.01
C VAL A 7 8.25 16.09 5.12
N LEU A 8 9.51 16.56 5.14
CA LEU A 8 10.49 16.24 6.17
C LEU A 8 10.01 16.63 7.57
N LEU A 9 9.48 17.86 7.72
CA LEU A 9 8.95 18.31 9.00
C LEU A 9 7.74 17.49 9.45
N ARG A 10 6.90 17.04 8.53
CA ARG A 10 5.72 16.22 8.84
C ARG A 10 6.11 14.81 9.29
N LEU A 11 7.09 14.19 8.64
CA LEU A 11 7.69 12.91 9.06
C LEU A 11 8.33 13.02 10.44
N PHE A 12 9.06 14.10 10.69
CA PHE A 12 9.68 14.35 11.98
C PHE A 12 8.65 14.58 13.09
N GLN A 13 7.54 15.25 12.78
CA GLN A 13 6.41 15.39 13.70
C GLN A 13 5.73 14.06 14.00
N TRP A 14 5.57 13.19 13.00
CA TRP A 14 5.08 11.81 13.20
C TRP A 14 5.99 11.00 14.12
N PHE A 15 7.31 11.17 14.00
CA PHE A 15 8.26 10.48 14.88
C PHE A 15 8.18 10.97 16.33
N ARG A 16 8.04 12.29 16.54
CA ARG A 16 7.92 12.90 17.88
C ARG A 16 6.55 12.72 18.52
N ARG A 17 5.49 12.70 17.72
CA ARG A 17 4.09 12.53 18.13
C ARG A 17 3.47 11.47 17.24
N PRO A 18 3.62 10.19 17.59
CA PRO A 18 3.05 9.12 16.79
C PRO A 18 1.55 9.34 16.62
N PRO A 19 1.01 9.07 15.42
CA PRO A 19 -0.43 9.12 15.20
C PRO A 19 -1.13 8.14 16.16
N SER A 20 -2.41 8.40 16.45
CA SER A 20 -3.26 7.59 17.34
C SER A 20 -3.01 6.09 17.15
N ARG A 21 -3.08 5.31 18.24
CA ARG A 21 -2.93 3.84 18.21
C ARG A 21 -3.76 3.18 17.12
N GLN A 22 -4.98 3.68 16.87
CA GLN A 22 -5.86 3.19 15.81
C GLN A 22 -5.25 3.34 14.42
N HIS A 23 -4.57 4.45 14.14
CA HIS A 23 -3.88 4.67 12.87
C HIS A 23 -2.71 3.70 12.69
N LEU A 24 -1.94 3.43 13.75
CA LEU A 24 -0.86 2.47 13.72
C LEU A 24 -1.37 1.04 13.43
N TRP A 25 -2.51 0.66 14.02
CA TRP A 25 -3.14 -0.64 13.72
C TRP A 25 -3.57 -0.75 12.26
N ILE A 26 -4.17 0.30 11.68
CA ILE A 26 -4.59 0.31 10.26
C ILE A 26 -3.38 0.18 9.34
N ILE A 27 -2.32 0.94 9.61
CA ILE A 27 -1.08 0.88 8.82
C ILE A 27 -0.45 -0.50 8.96
N GLY A 28 -0.31 -1.01 10.18
CA GLY A 28 0.26 -2.32 10.45
C GLY A 28 -0.53 -3.46 9.79
N ALA A 29 -1.85 -3.45 9.89
CA ALA A 29 -2.72 -4.43 9.25
C ALA A 29 -2.61 -4.37 7.71
N THR A 30 -2.62 -3.17 7.14
CA THR A 30 -2.45 -2.97 5.69
C THR A 30 -1.12 -3.53 5.21
N VAL A 31 -0.02 -3.20 5.90
CA VAL A 31 1.32 -3.70 5.56
C VAL A 31 1.38 -5.22 5.69
N ALA A 32 0.81 -5.79 6.76
CA ALA A 32 0.76 -7.23 6.96
C ALA A 32 0.01 -7.93 5.83
N VAL A 33 -1.15 -7.41 5.42
CA VAL A 33 -1.92 -7.94 4.29
C VAL A 33 -1.12 -7.87 2.99
N ALA A 34 -0.47 -6.74 2.70
CA ALA A 34 0.36 -6.58 1.51
C ALA A 34 1.54 -7.58 1.49
N VAL A 35 2.20 -7.79 2.62
CA VAL A 35 3.29 -8.76 2.75
C VAL A 35 2.78 -10.19 2.54
N VAL A 36 1.62 -10.54 3.10
CA VAL A 36 1.01 -11.86 2.89
C VAL A 36 0.72 -12.09 1.40
N ILE A 37 0.14 -11.12 0.71
CA ILE A 37 -0.13 -11.22 -0.73
C ILE A 37 1.18 -11.40 -1.51
N ALA A 38 2.22 -10.61 -1.21
CA ALA A 38 3.51 -10.71 -1.88
C ALA A 38 4.19 -12.07 -1.65
N LEU A 39 4.08 -12.62 -0.44
CA LEU A 39 4.61 -13.96 -0.12
C LEU A 39 3.86 -15.05 -0.86
N VAL A 40 2.54 -14.92 -1.00
CA VAL A 40 1.73 -15.85 -1.80
C VAL A 40 2.12 -15.78 -3.27
N GLU A 41 2.27 -14.58 -3.83
CA GLU A 41 2.70 -14.37 -5.22
C GLU A 41 4.08 -14.98 -5.48
N TRP A 42 5.04 -14.76 -4.56
CA TRP A 42 6.42 -15.25 -4.72
C TRP A 42 6.54 -16.76 -4.49
N GLY A 43 5.73 -17.34 -3.59
CA GLY A 43 5.82 -18.75 -3.21
C GLY A 43 5.03 -19.71 -4.12
N PHE A 44 3.83 -19.31 -4.56
CA PHE A 44 2.92 -20.20 -5.30
C PHE A 44 2.62 -19.73 -6.73
N GLY A 45 2.94 -18.48 -7.07
CA GLY A 45 2.40 -17.83 -8.26
C GLY A 45 0.95 -17.39 -8.07
N TRP A 46 0.49 -16.45 -8.90
CA TRP A 46 -0.86 -15.90 -8.78
C TRP A 46 -1.91 -16.94 -9.19
N PRO A 47 -2.90 -17.26 -8.35
CA PRO A 47 -3.92 -18.25 -8.70
C PRO A 47 -4.80 -17.76 -9.85
N ASP A 48 -5.14 -18.66 -10.78
CA ASP A 48 -5.99 -18.34 -11.95
C ASP A 48 -7.34 -17.71 -11.57
N ALA A 49 -7.86 -18.03 -10.38
CA ALA A 49 -9.09 -17.42 -9.85
C ALA A 49 -8.97 -15.91 -9.55
N LEU A 50 -7.75 -15.40 -9.35
CA LEU A 50 -7.48 -13.97 -9.15
C LEU A 50 -6.79 -13.34 -10.35
N THR A 51 -6.49 -14.10 -11.42
CA THR A 51 -5.94 -13.54 -12.65
C THR A 51 -6.90 -12.50 -13.20
N VAL A 52 -6.40 -11.27 -13.39
CA VAL A 52 -7.20 -10.19 -13.96
C VAL A 52 -7.42 -10.52 -15.43
N ASP A 53 -8.62 -10.97 -15.75
CA ASP A 53 -9.07 -11.10 -17.13
C ASP A 53 -9.16 -9.69 -17.71
N ARG A 54 -8.20 -9.35 -18.59
CA ARG A 54 -8.24 -8.07 -19.31
C ARG A 54 -9.36 -8.17 -20.33
N GLY A 55 -10.58 -7.92 -19.87
CA GLY A 55 -11.77 -7.82 -20.73
C GLY A 55 -11.49 -6.90 -21.92
N PRO A 56 -12.13 -7.16 -23.07
CA PRO A 56 -11.79 -6.51 -24.33
C PRO A 56 -11.77 -4.99 -24.14
N ARG A 57 -10.58 -4.40 -24.34
CA ARG A 57 -10.41 -2.95 -24.31
C ARG A 57 -11.19 -2.41 -25.50
N VAL A 58 -12.42 -1.95 -25.28
CA VAL A 58 -13.25 -1.32 -26.32
C VAL A 58 -12.58 -0.02 -26.71
N ILE A 59 -11.73 -0.08 -27.73
CA ILE A 59 -11.22 1.09 -28.42
C ILE A 59 -12.40 1.62 -29.22
N ARG A 60 -13.11 2.59 -28.65
CA ARG A 60 -14.13 3.35 -29.38
C ARG A 60 -13.39 4.25 -30.36
N GLN A 61 -13.32 3.83 -31.63
CA GLN A 61 -12.93 4.70 -32.74
C GLN A 61 -14.09 5.58 -33.15
#